data_AF-A0A946AK38-F1
#
_entry.id   AF-A0A946AK38-F1
#
_cell.length_a   1.000
_cell.length_b   1.000
_cell.length_c   1.000
_cell.angle_alpha   90.00
_cell.angle_beta   90.00
_cell.angle_gamma   90.00
#
_symmetry.space_group_name_H-M   'P 1'
#
loop_
_entity.id
_entity.type
_entity.pdbx_description
1 polymer ?
#
loop_
_entity_poly.entity_id
_entity_poly.type
_entity_poly.pdbx_seq_one_letter_code
_entity_poly.pdbx_strand_id
1 'polypeptide(L)'
;MKMLFEYGADPNIATIKPANRANLSGFEEDPCPQFFHFTLHCKIADIFDGLFGDPSGLPPVREGGPAVYPIHAATGHGYGVGFAANSHRHVPDGWLAAVKYLVEVHGADVNERDHDGSTPLHNAASRGDNEMIHYLVEKGSDVPAINRKGQSTADLANGPVQRTQPYFDTVELLESLGSINNDNCVSC
;
A
#
# COMPACT_ATOMS: atom_id res chain seq x y z
N MET A 1 0.47 -10.20 19.50
CA MET A 1 -0.41 -9.03 19.72
C MET A 1 -1.08 -9.02 21.09
N LYS A 2 -1.68 -10.12 21.58
CA LYS A 2 -2.36 -10.18 22.90
C LYS A 2 -1.53 -9.58 24.06
N MET A 3 -0.28 -10.03 24.23
CA MET A 3 0.60 -9.47 25.26
C MET A 3 0.85 -7.97 25.09
N LEU A 4 1.08 -7.47 23.87
CA LEU A 4 1.34 -6.04 23.67
C LEU A 4 0.16 -5.17 24.11
N PHE A 5 -1.07 -5.64 23.84
CA PHE A 5 -2.29 -4.96 24.27
C PHE A 5 -2.43 -4.95 25.79
N GLU A 6 -2.12 -6.06 26.48
CA GLU A 6 -2.11 -6.12 27.95
C GLU A 6 -1.15 -5.10 28.57
N TYR A 7 -0.06 -4.74 27.86
CA TYR A 7 0.89 -3.71 28.25
C TYR A 7 0.58 -2.32 27.67
N GLY A 8 -0.63 -2.10 27.15
CA GLY A 8 -1.12 -0.77 26.74
C GLY A 8 -0.82 -0.37 25.30
N ALA A 9 -0.42 -1.31 24.43
CA ALA A 9 -0.31 -1.01 23.00
C ALA A 9 -1.70 -0.85 22.36
N ASP A 10 -1.89 0.25 21.61
CA ASP A 10 -3.11 0.51 20.87
C ASP A 10 -3.02 -0.06 19.44
N PRO A 11 -3.89 -1.03 19.07
CA PRO A 11 -3.90 -1.65 17.75
C PRO A 11 -4.57 -0.81 16.66
N ASN A 12 -5.03 0.41 16.98
CA ASN A 12 -5.67 1.32 16.02
C ASN A 12 -4.79 2.53 15.64
N ILE A 13 -3.63 2.70 16.30
CA ILE A 13 -2.72 3.80 15.99
C ILE A 13 -1.94 3.50 14.72
N ALA A 14 -2.12 4.35 13.70
CA ALA A 14 -1.30 4.33 12.50
C ALA A 14 0.10 4.92 12.77
N THR A 15 1.06 4.52 11.95
CA THR A 15 2.35 5.22 11.86
C THR A 15 2.15 6.63 11.32
N ILE A 16 3.21 7.45 11.36
CA ILE A 16 3.18 8.83 10.88
C ILE A 16 3.72 8.90 9.46
N LYS A 17 3.01 9.60 8.57
CA LYS A 17 3.46 9.88 7.20
C LYS A 17 4.76 10.69 7.26
N PRO A 18 5.87 10.15 6.72
CA PRO A 18 7.14 10.86 6.75
C PRO A 18 7.04 12.15 5.92
N ALA A 19 7.81 13.15 6.33
CA ALA A 19 8.01 14.35 5.50
C ALA A 19 8.64 13.95 4.16
N ASN A 20 8.24 14.62 3.09
CA ASN A 20 8.79 14.37 1.77
C ASN A 20 10.32 14.62 1.82
N ARG A 21 11.13 13.69 1.32
CA ARG A 21 12.60 13.80 1.39
C ARG A 21 13.13 15.04 0.66
N ALA A 22 12.35 15.62 -0.25
CA ALA A 22 12.65 16.91 -0.89
C ALA A 22 12.73 18.08 0.11
N ASN A 23 11.87 18.08 1.14
CA ASN A 23 11.77 19.14 2.16
C ASN A 23 12.86 19.08 3.24
N LEU A 24 13.65 18.01 3.30
CA LEU A 24 14.75 17.87 4.26
C LEU A 24 16.00 18.69 3.88
N SER A 25 16.01 19.28 2.68
CA SER A 25 17.13 20.08 2.17
C SER A 25 17.11 21.55 2.62
N GLY A 26 16.05 22.00 3.32
CA GLY A 26 15.95 23.36 3.84
C GLY A 26 15.74 24.44 2.76
N PHE A 27 15.42 24.05 1.53
CA PHE A 27 14.94 24.98 0.51
C PHE A 27 13.43 25.15 0.69
N GLU A 28 13.03 26.31 1.22
CA GLU A 28 11.64 26.76 1.20
C GLU A 28 11.19 26.86 -0.25
N GLU A 29 10.14 26.13 -0.63
CA GLU A 29 9.63 26.16 -2.01
C GLU A 29 9.08 27.55 -2.32
N ASP A 30 9.87 28.37 -3.01
CA ASP A 30 9.36 29.60 -3.63
C ASP A 30 8.18 29.23 -4.56
N PRO A 31 7.02 29.90 -4.46
CA PRO A 31 5.93 29.67 -5.39
C PRO A 31 6.40 30.03 -6.80
N CYS A 32 6.45 29.03 -7.68
CA CYS A 32 6.92 29.14 -9.07
C CYS A 32 6.41 30.43 -9.73
N PRO A 33 7.28 31.38 -10.13
CA PRO A 33 6.83 32.59 -10.78
C PRO A 33 6.32 32.25 -12.18
N GLN A 34 5.09 32.67 -12.47
CA GLN A 34 4.41 32.46 -13.75
C GLN A 34 4.99 33.35 -14.85
N PHE A 35 6.26 33.23 -15.23
CA PHE A 35 6.76 34.01 -16.37
C PHE A 35 7.70 33.22 -17.27
N PHE A 36 7.16 32.95 -18.46
CA PHE A 36 7.79 32.74 -19.75
C PHE A 36 8.97 31.75 -19.86
N HIS A 37 8.69 30.68 -20.60
CA HIS A 37 9.58 29.94 -21.51
C HIS A 37 10.96 29.53 -20.97
N PHE A 38 11.08 28.21 -20.73
CA PHE A 38 12.29 27.43 -20.43
C PHE A 38 12.79 27.46 -18.97
N THR A 39 12.35 26.46 -18.20
CA THR A 39 13.04 26.02 -16.97
C THR A 39 12.96 24.49 -16.87
N LEU A 40 14.10 23.81 -17.04
CA LEU A 40 14.22 22.35 -17.18
C LEU A 40 14.46 21.62 -15.83
N HIS A 41 14.35 22.26 -14.67
CA HIS A 41 14.83 21.63 -13.42
C HIS A 41 13.92 21.73 -12.19
N CYS A 42 12.70 22.26 -12.31
CA CYS A 42 11.72 22.19 -11.21
C CYS A 42 10.45 21.48 -11.67
N LYS A 43 10.05 20.46 -10.90
CA LYS A 43 8.75 19.78 -10.91
C LYS A 43 8.45 18.74 -11.99
N ILE A 44 9.37 17.92 -12.50
CA ILE A 44 8.89 16.78 -13.33
C ILE A 44 8.08 15.80 -12.45
N ALA A 45 8.53 15.44 -11.25
CA ALA A 45 7.79 14.53 -10.37
C ALA A 45 6.44 15.11 -9.89
N ASP A 46 6.41 16.35 -9.39
CA ASP A 46 5.18 16.96 -8.89
C ASP A 46 4.23 17.45 -10.01
N ILE A 47 4.74 17.71 -11.23
CA ILE A 47 3.87 17.96 -12.39
C ILE A 47 3.16 16.66 -12.76
N PHE A 48 3.83 15.51 -12.83
CA PHE A 48 3.16 14.26 -13.22
C PHE A 48 2.15 13.76 -12.18
N ASP A 49 2.42 13.91 -10.88
CA ASP A 49 1.47 13.58 -9.81
C ASP A 49 0.23 14.50 -9.81
N GLY A 50 0.37 15.75 -10.28
CA GLY A 50 -0.73 16.71 -10.39
C GLY A 50 -1.46 16.76 -11.74
N LEU A 51 -0.83 16.31 -12.84
CA LEU A 51 -1.34 16.50 -14.20
C LEU A 51 -2.44 15.49 -14.58
N PHE A 52 -2.42 14.29 -13.98
CA PHE A 52 -3.40 13.22 -14.25
C PHE A 52 -4.33 12.93 -13.07
N GLY A 53 -4.11 13.57 -11.92
CA GLY A 53 -4.89 13.35 -10.71
C GLY A 53 -4.57 11.98 -10.07
N ASP A 54 -4.80 11.89 -8.77
CA ASP A 54 -4.72 10.62 -8.05
C ASP A 54 -5.80 9.65 -8.58
N PRO A 55 -5.43 8.53 -9.21
CA PRO A 55 -6.38 7.60 -9.81
C PRO A 55 -7.30 6.94 -8.77
N SER A 56 -6.89 6.88 -7.50
CA SER A 56 -7.71 6.32 -6.41
C SER A 56 -8.87 7.23 -5.98
N GLY A 57 -8.82 8.53 -6.33
CA GLY A 57 -9.82 9.52 -5.89
C GLY A 57 -9.82 9.82 -4.39
N LEU A 58 -8.83 9.33 -3.63
CA LEU A 58 -8.73 9.52 -2.19
C LEU A 58 -8.21 10.91 -1.83
N PRO A 59 -8.71 11.54 -0.74
CA PRO A 59 -8.18 12.82 -0.27
C PRO A 59 -6.69 12.68 0.08
N PRO A 60 -5.84 13.68 -0.22
CA PRO A 60 -4.41 13.59 0.05
C PRO A 60 -4.14 13.56 1.56
N VAL A 61 -3.24 12.67 1.98
CA VAL A 61 -2.76 12.59 3.37
C VAL A 61 -1.64 13.61 3.58
N ARG A 62 -1.80 14.51 4.56
CA ARG A 62 -0.77 15.51 4.91
C ARG A 62 0.44 14.86 5.58
N GLU A 63 1.59 15.48 5.44
CA GLU A 63 2.78 15.12 6.22
C GLU A 63 2.46 15.19 7.72
N GLY A 64 2.99 14.23 8.50
CA GLY A 64 2.61 14.10 9.91
C GLY A 64 1.24 13.45 10.17
N GLY A 65 0.45 13.20 9.12
CA GLY A 65 -0.81 12.46 9.20
C GLY A 65 -0.63 10.95 9.35
N PRO A 66 -1.72 10.17 9.43
CA PRO A 66 -1.66 8.72 9.51
C PRO A 66 -1.07 8.11 8.23
N ALA A 67 -0.15 7.17 8.38
CA ALA A 67 0.52 6.50 7.28
C ALA A 67 0.05 5.07 7.09
N VAL A 68 0.46 4.18 7.98
CA VAL A 68 0.24 2.74 7.85
C VAL A 68 -0.45 2.27 9.13
N TYR A 69 -1.66 1.74 8.98
CA TYR A 69 -2.40 1.15 10.09
C TYR A 69 -1.86 -0.26 10.44
N PRO A 70 -2.07 -0.75 11.67
CA PRO A 70 -1.59 -2.06 12.09
C PRO A 70 -2.08 -3.22 11.22
N ILE A 71 -3.27 -3.12 10.61
CA ILE A 71 -3.78 -4.12 9.67
C ILE A 71 -2.92 -4.22 8.40
N HIS A 72 -2.45 -3.10 7.84
CA HIS A 72 -1.55 -3.09 6.70
C HIS A 72 -0.20 -3.72 7.05
N ALA A 73 0.35 -3.37 8.21
CA ALA A 73 1.57 -3.99 8.70
C ALA A 73 1.39 -5.51 8.88
N ALA A 74 0.23 -5.96 9.37
CA ALA A 74 -0.10 -7.36 9.56
C ALA A 74 -0.44 -8.12 8.27
N THR A 75 -0.70 -7.44 7.14
CA THR A 75 -0.89 -8.06 5.82
C THR A 75 0.34 -7.99 4.92
N GLY A 76 1.41 -7.31 5.34
CA GLY A 76 2.68 -7.28 4.60
C GLY A 76 3.01 -5.97 3.93
N HIS A 77 2.53 -4.84 4.46
CA HIS A 77 2.88 -3.52 3.96
C HIS A 77 4.38 -3.40 3.67
N GLY A 78 4.71 -2.98 2.45
CA GLY A 78 6.08 -2.86 1.97
C GLY A 78 6.60 -4.06 1.19
N TYR A 79 5.98 -5.24 1.27
CA TYR A 79 6.46 -6.43 0.56
C TYR A 79 6.53 -6.20 -0.95
N GLY A 80 7.70 -6.44 -1.55
CA GLY A 80 7.91 -6.27 -3.00
C GLY A 80 8.12 -4.82 -3.48
N VAL A 81 7.92 -3.79 -2.65
CA VAL A 81 7.97 -2.37 -3.08
C VAL A 81 9.30 -1.64 -2.74
N GLY A 82 10.33 -2.33 -2.24
CA GLY A 82 11.63 -1.71 -1.95
C GLY A 82 12.79 -2.68 -1.69
N PHE A 83 14.03 -2.17 -1.66
CA PHE A 83 15.25 -2.97 -1.41
C PHE A 83 15.25 -3.70 -0.06
N ALA A 84 14.78 -3.03 1.00
CA ALA A 84 14.78 -3.57 2.36
C ALA A 84 13.56 -4.49 2.63
N ALA A 85 12.51 -4.36 1.82
CA ALA A 85 11.21 -4.95 2.10
C ALA A 85 11.01 -6.35 1.48
N ASN A 86 12.08 -6.95 0.96
CA ASN A 86 12.07 -8.35 0.51
C ASN A 86 12.61 -9.31 1.58
N SER A 87 13.08 -8.78 2.72
CA SER A 87 13.72 -9.55 3.79
C SER A 87 12.82 -9.71 5.03
N HIS A 88 11.53 -9.98 4.83
CA HIS A 88 10.64 -10.26 5.94
C HIS A 88 10.90 -11.67 6.49
N ARG A 89 11.70 -11.78 7.56
CA ARG A 89 11.66 -12.98 8.40
C ARG A 89 10.35 -12.97 9.16
N HIS A 90 9.50 -13.95 8.94
CA HIS A 90 8.27 -14.12 9.71
C HIS A 90 8.22 -15.46 10.41
N VAL A 91 7.31 -15.55 11.38
CA VAL A 91 6.90 -16.83 11.96
C VAL A 91 5.89 -17.46 10.99
N PRO A 92 6.03 -18.75 10.61
CA PRO A 92 5.00 -19.47 9.87
C PRO A 92 3.62 -19.26 10.52
N ASP A 93 2.59 -19.07 9.70
CA ASP A 93 1.19 -18.87 10.13
C ASP A 93 0.92 -17.63 11.00
N GLY A 94 1.94 -16.79 11.24
CA GLY A 94 1.82 -15.62 12.12
C GLY A 94 1.03 -14.46 11.54
N TRP A 95 1.04 -14.28 10.21
CA TRP A 95 0.38 -13.17 9.53
C TRP A 95 -1.14 -13.29 9.61
N LEU A 96 -1.70 -14.42 9.18
CA LEU A 96 -3.15 -14.63 9.21
C LEU A 96 -3.70 -14.58 10.64
N ALA A 97 -2.99 -15.18 11.61
CA ALA A 97 -3.39 -15.11 13.02
C ALA A 97 -3.42 -13.66 13.55
N ALA A 98 -2.46 -12.82 13.13
CA ALA A 98 -2.43 -11.41 13.48
C ALA A 98 -3.59 -10.63 12.85
N VAL A 99 -3.87 -10.84 11.56
CA VAL A 99 -4.98 -10.20 10.85
C VAL A 99 -6.33 -10.60 11.45
N LYS A 100 -6.53 -11.91 11.72
CA LYS A 100 -7.73 -12.41 12.41
C LYS A 100 -7.93 -11.71 13.75
N TYR A 101 -6.87 -11.59 14.55
CA TYR A 101 -6.95 -10.90 15.83
C TYR A 101 -7.33 -9.41 15.68
N LEU A 102 -6.75 -8.69 14.71
CA LEU A 102 -7.08 -7.28 14.48
C LEU A 102 -8.53 -7.09 14.02
N VAL A 103 -8.98 -7.90 13.07
CA VAL A 103 -10.33 -7.78 12.49
C VAL A 103 -11.40 -8.24 13.48
N GLU A 104 -11.22 -9.41 14.11
CA GLU A 104 -12.28 -10.04 14.91
C GLU A 104 -12.35 -9.53 16.34
N VAL A 105 -11.23 -9.10 16.93
CA VAL A 105 -11.19 -8.62 18.33
C VAL A 105 -11.21 -7.10 18.39
N HIS A 106 -10.49 -6.43 17.50
CA HIS A 106 -10.35 -4.97 17.53
C HIS A 106 -11.19 -4.24 16.47
N GLY A 107 -11.88 -4.98 15.60
CA GLY A 107 -12.76 -4.39 14.59
C GLY A 107 -12.00 -3.61 13.52
N ALA A 108 -10.76 -3.98 13.23
CA ALA A 108 -9.97 -3.32 12.19
C ALA A 108 -10.68 -3.41 10.83
N ASP A 109 -10.77 -2.27 10.13
CA ASP A 109 -11.40 -2.20 8.81
C ASP A 109 -10.53 -2.91 7.75
N VAL A 110 -11.10 -3.91 7.10
CA VAL A 110 -10.45 -4.66 6.01
C VAL A 110 -10.30 -3.84 4.73
N ASN A 111 -10.93 -2.67 4.67
CA ASN A 111 -10.87 -1.69 3.59
C ASN A 111 -10.12 -0.42 3.95
N GLU A 112 -9.48 -0.36 5.13
CA GLU A 112 -8.65 0.78 5.53
C GLU A 112 -7.64 1.12 4.43
N ARG A 113 -7.37 2.41 4.23
CA ARG A 113 -6.46 2.89 3.18
C ARG A 113 -5.20 3.49 3.81
N ASP A 114 -4.03 2.96 3.47
CA ASP A 114 -2.75 3.57 3.87
C ASP A 114 -2.45 4.87 3.09
N HIS A 115 -1.33 5.53 3.40
CA HIS A 115 -0.97 6.79 2.73
C HIS A 115 -0.74 6.64 1.22
N ASP A 116 -0.40 5.43 0.75
CA ASP A 116 -0.27 5.11 -0.68
C ASP A 116 -1.62 4.70 -1.30
N GLY A 117 -2.70 4.73 -0.52
CA GLY A 117 -4.05 4.31 -0.91
C GLY A 117 -4.19 2.79 -1.05
N SER A 118 -3.22 2.02 -0.56
CA SER A 118 -3.28 0.56 -0.61
C SER A 118 -4.19 0.03 0.49
N THR A 119 -4.89 -1.07 0.18
CA THR A 119 -5.72 -1.80 1.14
C THR A 119 -4.92 -2.94 1.78
N PRO A 120 -5.41 -3.54 2.88
CA PRO A 120 -4.89 -4.80 3.39
C PRO A 120 -4.76 -5.89 2.30
N LEU A 121 -5.71 -5.92 1.35
CA LEU A 121 -5.73 -6.88 0.24
C LEU A 121 -4.61 -6.64 -0.79
N HIS A 122 -4.23 -5.39 -1.07
CA HIS A 122 -3.07 -5.09 -1.93
C HIS A 122 -1.78 -5.70 -1.38
N ASN A 123 -1.58 -5.62 -0.06
CA ASN A 123 -0.39 -6.17 0.60
C ASN A 123 -0.41 -7.71 0.63
N ALA A 124 -1.58 -8.33 0.81
CA ALA A 124 -1.71 -9.78 0.72
C ALA A 124 -1.42 -10.29 -0.71
N ALA A 125 -1.89 -9.56 -1.73
CA ALA A 125 -1.63 -9.84 -3.13
C ALA A 125 -0.14 -9.75 -3.49
N SER A 126 0.59 -8.75 -3.00
CA SER A 126 2.04 -8.61 -3.27
C SER A 126 2.90 -9.74 -2.67
N ARG A 127 2.30 -10.57 -1.80
CA ARG A 127 2.92 -11.75 -1.18
C ARG A 127 2.46 -13.07 -1.79
N GLY A 128 1.47 -13.06 -2.69
CA GLY A 128 0.84 -14.28 -3.17
C GLY A 128 0.08 -15.06 -2.08
N ASP A 129 -0.37 -14.38 -1.02
CA ASP A 129 -0.95 -15.02 0.17
C ASP A 129 -2.45 -15.31 -0.05
N ASN A 130 -2.75 -16.37 -0.81
CA ASN A 130 -4.12 -16.73 -1.21
C ASN A 130 -5.03 -17.04 0.00
N GLU A 131 -4.49 -17.64 1.07
CA GLU A 131 -5.27 -17.89 2.28
C GLU A 131 -5.71 -16.57 2.94
N MET A 132 -4.82 -15.59 3.01
CA MET A 132 -5.15 -14.25 3.51
C MET A 132 -6.13 -13.51 2.60
N ILE A 133 -5.98 -13.63 1.28
CA ILE A 133 -6.90 -13.05 0.30
C ILE A 133 -8.32 -13.58 0.52
N HIS A 134 -8.49 -14.90 0.61
CA HIS A 134 -9.79 -15.51 0.87
C HIS A 134 -10.41 -15.00 2.17
N TYR A 135 -9.63 -14.95 3.25
CA TYR A 135 -10.12 -14.44 4.53
C TYR A 135 -10.56 -12.97 4.44
N LEU A 136 -9.77 -12.10 3.81
CA LEU A 136 -10.09 -10.67 3.67
C LEU A 136 -11.35 -10.47 2.81
N VAL A 137 -11.48 -11.21 1.71
CA VAL A 137 -12.68 -11.19 0.85
C VAL A 137 -13.91 -11.67 1.61
N GLU A 138 -13.80 -12.73 2.41
CA GLU A 138 -14.89 -13.22 3.27
C GLU A 138 -15.36 -12.14 4.27
N LYS A 139 -14.44 -11.31 4.76
CA LYS A 139 -14.75 -10.18 5.65
C LYS A 139 -15.23 -8.92 4.91
N GLY A 140 -15.37 -8.96 3.58
CA GLY A 140 -15.91 -7.87 2.77
C GLY A 140 -14.87 -6.89 2.22
N SER A 141 -13.65 -7.35 1.94
CA SER A 141 -12.66 -6.52 1.25
C SER A 141 -13.09 -6.13 -0.17
N ASP A 142 -12.80 -4.88 -0.51
CA ASP A 142 -12.96 -4.26 -1.83
C ASP A 142 -11.85 -4.73 -2.77
N VAL A 143 -12.13 -5.79 -3.52
CA VAL A 143 -11.21 -6.42 -4.49
C VAL A 143 -10.80 -5.47 -5.63
N PRO A 144 -11.70 -4.73 -6.30
CA PRO A 144 -11.35 -3.87 -7.43
C PRO A 144 -10.70 -2.53 -7.01
N ALA A 145 -10.37 -2.36 -5.73
CA ALA A 145 -9.67 -1.17 -5.24
C ALA A 145 -8.38 -0.91 -6.02
N ILE A 146 -8.12 0.37 -6.30
CA ILE A 146 -6.86 0.85 -6.87
C ILE A 146 -6.18 1.81 -5.90
N ASN A 147 -4.86 1.69 -5.79
CA ASN A 147 -4.04 2.57 -4.95
C ASN A 147 -3.70 3.88 -5.68
N ARG A 148 -2.99 4.81 -5.01
CA ARG A 148 -2.62 6.12 -5.58
C ARG A 148 -1.65 6.04 -6.76
N LYS A 149 -1.02 4.89 -6.98
CA LYS A 149 -0.18 4.61 -8.15
C LYS A 149 -0.98 4.01 -9.31
N GLY A 150 -2.30 3.89 -9.15
CA GLY A 150 -3.20 3.30 -10.14
C GLY A 150 -3.09 1.78 -10.23
N GLN A 151 -2.53 1.13 -9.21
CA GLN A 151 -2.35 -0.32 -9.21
C GLN A 151 -3.53 -0.98 -8.52
N SER A 152 -4.11 -2.00 -9.14
CA SER A 152 -5.13 -2.85 -8.54
C SER A 152 -4.53 -3.89 -7.59
N THR A 153 -5.38 -4.64 -6.91
CA THR A 153 -4.93 -5.81 -6.14
C THR A 153 -4.26 -6.87 -7.03
N ALA A 154 -4.74 -7.13 -8.24
CA ALA A 154 -4.12 -8.08 -9.17
C ALA A 154 -2.76 -7.58 -9.69
N ASP A 155 -2.62 -6.28 -9.93
CA ASP A 155 -1.35 -5.68 -10.35
C ASP A 155 -0.23 -5.91 -9.33
N LEU A 156 -0.58 -5.87 -8.04
CA LEU A 156 0.36 -6.13 -6.94
C LEU A 156 0.84 -7.59 -6.92
N ALA A 157 -0.04 -8.55 -7.25
CA ALA A 157 0.34 -9.96 -7.42
C ALA A 157 1.16 -10.21 -8.69
N ASN A 158 0.92 -9.42 -9.75
CA ASN A 158 1.64 -9.49 -11.01
C ASN A 158 3.06 -8.86 -10.93
N GLY A 159 3.41 -8.21 -9.82
CA GLY A 159 4.75 -7.70 -9.58
C GLY A 159 5.06 -6.42 -10.37
N PRO A 160 4.57 -5.26 -9.92
CA PRO A 160 4.75 -3.99 -10.64
C PRO A 160 6.17 -3.43 -10.51
N VAL A 161 7.06 -4.15 -9.82
CA VAL A 161 8.46 -3.77 -9.59
C VAL A 161 9.33 -4.99 -9.90
N GLN A 162 10.47 -4.76 -10.55
CA GLN A 162 11.40 -5.78 -11.08
C GLN A 162 12.16 -6.58 -10.00
N ARG A 163 11.48 -7.17 -9.00
CA ARG A 163 12.15 -7.85 -7.87
C ARG A 163 11.43 -9.03 -7.26
N THR A 164 10.10 -9.06 -7.33
CA THR A 164 9.30 -10.26 -7.02
C THR A 164 8.85 -10.86 -8.34
N GLN A 165 8.90 -12.19 -8.45
CA GLN A 165 8.26 -12.87 -9.57
C GLN A 165 6.73 -12.74 -9.43
N PRO A 166 5.99 -12.67 -10.54
CA PRO A 166 4.53 -12.66 -10.50
C PRO A 166 4.00 -13.94 -9.85
N TYR A 167 2.94 -13.81 -9.06
CA TYR A 167 2.19 -14.92 -8.49
C TYR A 167 0.99 -15.24 -9.39
N PHE A 168 1.20 -16.03 -10.45
CA PHE A 168 0.17 -16.29 -11.47
C PHE A 168 -1.14 -16.85 -10.88
N ASP A 169 -1.04 -17.82 -9.96
CA ASP A 169 -2.23 -18.38 -9.28
C ASP A 169 -3.01 -17.32 -8.48
N THR A 170 -2.30 -16.33 -7.92
CA THR A 170 -2.91 -15.23 -7.18
C THR A 170 -3.51 -14.19 -8.11
N VAL A 171 -2.88 -13.91 -9.25
CA VAL A 171 -3.44 -13.04 -10.29
C VAL A 171 -4.76 -13.62 -10.79
N GLU A 172 -4.79 -14.90 -11.17
CA GLU A 172 -6.01 -15.58 -11.62
C GLU A 172 -7.10 -15.55 -10.54
N LEU A 173 -6.74 -15.80 -9.27
CA LEU A 173 -7.66 -15.68 -8.15
C LEU A 173 -8.27 -14.28 -8.07
N LEU A 174 -7.45 -13.22 -8.08
CA LEU A 174 -7.94 -11.85 -7.93
C LEU A 174 -8.75 -11.38 -9.13
N GLU A 175 -8.39 -11.80 -10.35
CA GLU A 175 -9.18 -11.58 -11.56
C GLU A 175 -10.55 -12.26 -11.46
N SER A 176 -10.60 -13.51 -10.99
CA SER A 176 -11.86 -14.23 -10.76
C SER A 176 -12.76 -13.54 -9.73
N LEU A 177 -12.16 -12.79 -8.79
CA LEU A 177 -12.84 -12.02 -7.76
C LEU A 177 -13.19 -10.58 -8.21
N GLY A 178 -12.86 -10.19 -9.45
CA GLY A 178 -13.24 -8.91 -10.05
C GLY A 178 -12.16 -7.82 -10.02
N SER A 179 -10.92 -8.17 -9.68
CA SER A 179 -9.77 -7.26 -9.85
C SER A 179 -9.34 -7.18 -11.31
N ILE A 180 -8.85 -6.03 -11.75
CA ILE A 180 -8.36 -5.85 -13.12
C ILE A 180 -6.84 -5.86 -13.10
N ASN A 181 -6.24 -6.81 -13.80
CA ASN A 181 -4.79 -6.86 -14.02
C ASN A 181 -4.43 -6.04 -15.27
N ASN A 182 -3.40 -5.22 -15.19
CA ASN A 182 -2.89 -4.41 -16.30
C ASN A 182 -1.88 -5.14 -17.19
N ASP A 183 -1.54 -6.40 -16.86
CA ASP A 183 -0.58 -7.27 -17.56
C ASP A 183 0.83 -6.70 -17.75
N ASN A 184 1.18 -5.65 -17.00
CA ASN A 184 2.46 -4.96 -17.07
C ASN A 184 3.47 -5.54 -16.07
N CYS A 185 3.65 -6.85 -16.12
CA CYS A 185 4.63 -7.52 -15.28
C CYS A 185 6.05 -7.13 -15.68
N VAL A 186 6.86 -6.74 -14.68
CA VAL A 186 8.20 -6.18 -14.92
C VAL A 186 9.31 -7.24 -14.81
N SER A 187 9.01 -8.39 -14.21
CA SER A 187 9.98 -9.44 -13.83
C SER A 187 9.74 -10.82 -14.45
N CYS A 188 8.72 -10.94 -15.30
CA CYS A 188 8.58 -11.98 -16.32
C CYS A 188 9.51 -11.64 -17.52
#